data_AF-A0A9D0CE99-F1
#
_entry.id   AF-A0A9D0CE99-F1
#
_cell.length_a   1.000
_cell.length_b   1.000
_cell.length_c   1.000
_cell.angle_alpha   90.00
_cell.angle_beta   90.00
_cell.angle_gamma   90.00
#
_symmetry.space_group_name_H-M   'P 1'
#
loop_
_entity.id
_entity.type
_entity.pdbx_description
1 polymer ?
#
loop_
_entity_poly.entity_id
_entity_poly.type
_entity_poly.pdbx_seq_one_letter_code
_entity_poly.pdbx_strand_id
1 'polypeptide(L)'
;MKSIRLFLIVVLFSTISVFSQQKKYLIRTVAFYNLENLFDTINDPQKLDERSPIMEMNAKKRGKAYLDKLDNMAKVISEIGKEKAHTAPAIIGVSEIENKQVLEDLVHNEKLKKLHYGVIHYDSPDARGIDVALLYQKRYFKPISSKTYELKLRGTDGKPYATRDQLLVTGMLDDELIHVIVNHWPSRRGGEQKSRPSREKAAALTLKIIEDVKKEYPNPKIIIMGDLNDDPINSSLRKILHTKAKKSDVKDGGIYNPMNDMFRRGLSTLGYRDNINLFDQIMVTSPLVTTKKDFSTYKLYKANIFNPRYLTQKTGRYKGYPFRSWGGGDFTGGYSDHYPVYIYLLKEKK
;
A
#
# COMPACT_ATOMS: atom_id res chain seq x y z
N MET A 1 41.19 -72.43 34.12
CA MET A 1 40.76 -71.94 32.79
C MET A 1 39.33 -71.43 32.91
N LYS A 2 39.13 -70.10 32.97
CA LYS A 2 37.79 -69.47 33.06
C LYS A 2 37.45 -68.85 31.72
N SER A 3 36.47 -69.42 31.02
CA SER A 3 35.97 -68.93 29.75
C SER A 3 34.92 -67.83 29.96
N ILE A 4 35.28 -66.59 29.67
CA ILE A 4 34.37 -65.44 29.65
C ILE A 4 33.68 -65.41 28.28
N ARG A 5 32.36 -65.66 28.24
CA ARG A 5 31.55 -65.47 27.03
C ARG A 5 31.14 -64.00 26.94
N LEU A 6 31.72 -63.28 25.99
CA LEU A 6 31.38 -61.90 25.67
C LEU A 6 30.12 -61.90 24.78
N PHE A 7 29.00 -61.38 25.30
CA PHE A 7 27.77 -61.21 24.53
C PHE A 7 27.90 -59.94 23.67
N LEU A 8 28.02 -60.11 22.35
CA LEU A 8 28.06 -58.99 21.40
C LEU A 8 26.62 -58.55 21.09
N ILE A 9 26.15 -57.48 21.73
CA ILE A 9 24.89 -56.82 21.35
C ILE A 9 25.18 -55.92 20.16
N VAL A 10 24.83 -56.39 18.96
CA VAL A 10 24.84 -55.58 17.74
C VAL A 10 23.59 -54.68 17.77
N VAL A 11 23.76 -53.42 18.16
CA VAL A 11 22.71 -52.40 18.02
C VAL A 11 22.70 -51.94 16.57
N LEU A 12 21.73 -52.41 15.79
CA LEU A 12 21.43 -51.89 14.46
C LEU A 12 20.89 -50.45 14.61
N PHE A 13 21.76 -49.45 14.40
CA PHE A 13 21.31 -48.07 14.21
C PHE A 13 20.68 -47.94 12.81
N SER A 14 19.38 -48.21 12.72
CA SER A 14 18.58 -47.81 11.56
C SER A 14 18.48 -46.28 11.54
N THR A 15 19.30 -45.64 10.71
CA THR A 15 19.20 -44.22 10.39
C THR A 15 17.91 -43.99 9.60
N ILE A 16 16.82 -43.72 10.32
CA ILE A 16 15.58 -43.22 9.70
C ILE A 16 15.90 -41.80 9.22
N SER A 17 16.29 -41.67 7.96
CA SER A 17 16.36 -40.38 7.27
C SER A 17 14.93 -39.88 7.10
N VAL A 18 14.43 -39.14 8.09
CA VAL A 18 13.18 -38.39 7.98
C VAL A 18 13.43 -37.28 6.96
N PHE A 19 13.07 -37.53 5.70
CA PHE A 19 12.97 -36.48 4.71
C PHE A 19 11.84 -35.53 5.12
N SER A 20 12.18 -34.45 5.81
CA SER A 20 11.25 -33.34 5.99
C SER A 20 10.94 -32.78 4.60
N GLN A 21 9.71 -32.99 4.13
CA GLN A 21 9.28 -32.48 2.85
C GLN A 21 9.35 -30.94 2.89
N GLN A 22 10.19 -30.37 2.03
CA GLN A 22 10.41 -28.92 2.03
C GLN A 22 9.11 -28.22 1.65
N LYS A 23 8.50 -27.55 2.63
CA LYS A 23 7.25 -26.80 2.44
C LYS A 23 7.44 -25.76 1.34
N LYS A 24 6.58 -25.81 0.32
CA LYS A 24 6.54 -24.79 -0.75
C LYS A 24 5.53 -23.73 -0.38
N TYR A 25 5.81 -22.48 -0.71
CA TYR A 25 4.94 -21.35 -0.39
C TYR A 25 4.54 -20.57 -1.65
N LEU A 26 3.30 -20.08 -1.67
CA LEU A 26 2.85 -18.97 -2.49
C LEU A 26 3.20 -17.67 -1.79
N ILE A 27 3.77 -16.73 -2.56
CA ILE A 27 4.09 -15.39 -2.09
C ILE A 27 3.34 -14.40 -2.97
N ARG A 28 2.53 -13.55 -2.34
CA ARG A 28 1.85 -12.44 -3.01
C ARG A 28 2.31 -11.13 -2.41
N THR A 29 2.71 -10.21 -3.28
CA THR A 29 3.01 -8.83 -2.89
C THR A 29 1.74 -8.00 -2.99
N VAL A 30 1.41 -7.29 -1.92
CA VAL A 30 0.38 -6.26 -1.90
C VAL A 30 1.05 -4.94 -1.55
N ALA A 31 0.83 -3.89 -2.34
CA ALA A 31 1.54 -2.63 -2.23
C ALA A 31 0.61 -1.42 -2.16
N PHE A 32 1.17 -0.28 -1.75
CA PHE A 32 0.55 1.03 -1.90
C PHE A 32 1.59 2.04 -2.39
N TYR A 33 1.18 2.92 -3.29
CA TYR A 33 2.05 3.98 -3.82
C TYR A 33 1.29 5.26 -4.15
N ASN A 34 1.65 6.37 -3.51
CA ASN A 34 1.26 7.71 -3.94
C ASN A 34 2.03 8.08 -5.22
N LEU A 35 1.33 8.33 -6.33
CA LEU A 35 1.95 8.60 -7.63
C LEU A 35 2.33 10.08 -7.84
N GLU A 36 2.12 10.95 -6.83
CA GLU A 36 2.42 12.39 -6.84
C GLU A 36 1.83 13.12 -8.05
N ASN A 37 0.54 13.39 -8.03
CA ASN A 37 -0.22 14.01 -9.12
C ASN A 37 0.10 13.37 -10.49
N LEU A 38 -0.30 12.11 -10.69
CA LEU A 38 -0.34 11.50 -12.02
C LEU A 38 -1.55 12.04 -12.79
N PHE A 39 -1.29 13.11 -13.54
CA PHE A 39 -2.27 13.87 -14.34
C PHE A 39 -1.85 13.82 -15.81
N ASP A 40 -2.83 13.86 -16.71
CA ASP A 40 -2.65 13.94 -18.14
C ASP A 40 -2.39 15.39 -18.60
N THR A 41 -2.40 15.60 -19.92
CA THR A 41 -2.02 16.89 -20.52
C THR A 41 -3.21 17.77 -20.93
N ILE A 42 -4.44 17.33 -20.64
CA ILE A 42 -5.69 17.94 -21.06
C ILE A 42 -6.39 18.57 -19.85
N ASN A 43 -6.59 19.89 -19.90
CA ASN A 43 -7.21 20.60 -18.78
C ASN A 43 -8.70 20.27 -18.64
N ASP A 44 -9.14 19.73 -17.50
CA ASP A 44 -10.57 19.59 -17.18
C ASP A 44 -11.14 20.89 -16.54
N PRO A 45 -11.99 21.66 -17.24
CA PRO A 45 -12.55 22.92 -16.71
C PRO A 45 -13.60 22.72 -15.61
N GLN A 46 -14.07 21.49 -15.34
CA GLN A 46 -15.00 21.20 -14.25
C GLN A 46 -14.30 20.97 -12.92
N LYS A 47 -12.98 20.79 -12.94
CA LYS A 47 -12.11 20.62 -11.78
C LYS A 47 -11.13 21.80 -11.70
N LEU A 48 -10.42 21.88 -10.57
CA LEU A 48 -9.29 22.81 -10.38
C LEU A 48 -8.01 22.24 -10.98
N ASP A 49 -8.12 21.63 -12.16
CA ASP A 49 -7.02 20.94 -12.83
C ASP A 49 -5.96 21.92 -13.35
N GLU A 50 -6.31 23.19 -13.57
CA GLU A 50 -5.35 24.24 -13.95
C GLU A 50 -4.23 24.45 -12.91
N ARG A 51 -4.44 23.93 -11.68
CA ARG A 51 -3.49 23.96 -10.56
C ARG A 51 -2.63 22.72 -10.45
N SER A 52 -2.82 21.72 -11.32
CA SER A 52 -1.98 20.53 -11.32
C SER A 52 -0.58 20.90 -11.82
N PRO A 53 0.49 20.26 -11.30
CA PRO A 53 1.86 20.61 -11.70
C PRO A 53 2.12 20.51 -13.21
N ILE A 54 1.44 19.60 -13.89
CA ILE A 54 1.54 19.44 -15.34
C ILE A 54 0.82 20.56 -16.10
N MET A 55 -0.23 21.15 -15.55
CA MET A 55 -0.87 22.33 -16.13
C MET A 55 -0.09 23.62 -15.84
N GLU A 56 0.59 23.73 -14.70
CA GLU A 56 1.42 24.91 -14.40
C GLU A 56 2.69 24.99 -15.26
N MET A 57 3.19 23.86 -15.78
CA MET A 57 4.39 23.86 -16.61
C MET A 57 4.16 24.36 -18.04
N ASN A 58 5.28 24.61 -18.73
CA ASN A 58 5.28 24.97 -20.14
C ASN A 58 4.59 23.91 -21.01
N ALA A 59 3.53 24.31 -21.72
CA ALA A 59 2.70 23.45 -22.57
C ALA A 59 3.52 22.59 -23.56
N LYS A 60 4.63 23.11 -24.10
CA LYS A 60 5.48 22.38 -25.07
C LYS A 60 6.18 21.17 -24.45
N LYS A 61 6.30 21.10 -23.11
CA LYS A 61 6.99 20.02 -22.39
C LYS A 61 6.04 18.96 -21.80
N ARG A 62 4.74 19.27 -21.67
CA ARG A 62 3.75 18.43 -20.98
C ARG A 62 3.70 17.01 -21.50
N GLY A 63 3.61 16.83 -22.82
CA GLY A 63 3.53 15.50 -23.44
C GLY A 63 4.72 14.61 -23.08
N LYS A 64 5.94 15.15 -23.13
CA LYS A 64 7.14 14.41 -22.73
C LYS A 64 7.14 14.10 -21.22
N ALA A 65 6.83 15.10 -20.39
CA ALA A 65 6.78 14.93 -18.94
C ALA A 65 5.77 13.86 -18.50
N TYR A 66 4.60 13.83 -19.13
CA TYR A 66 3.57 12.81 -18.89
C TYR A 66 4.10 11.41 -19.20
N LEU A 67 4.66 11.20 -20.40
CA LEU A 67 5.21 9.90 -20.80
C LEU A 67 6.38 9.45 -19.91
N ASP A 68 7.29 10.36 -19.56
CA ASP A 68 8.39 10.08 -18.65
C ASP A 68 7.87 9.69 -17.25
N LYS A 69 6.85 10.39 -16.75
CA LYS A 69 6.24 10.08 -15.45
C LYS A 69 5.56 8.71 -15.45
N LEU A 70 4.81 8.38 -16.51
CA LEU A 70 4.24 7.03 -16.69
C LEU A 70 5.34 5.97 -16.68
N ASP A 71 6.45 6.20 -17.37
CA ASP A 71 7.59 5.28 -17.41
C ASP A 71 8.24 5.07 -16.04
N ASN A 72 8.41 6.16 -15.29
CA ASN A 72 8.94 6.14 -13.93
C ASN A 72 8.01 5.37 -12.98
N MET A 73 6.70 5.62 -13.02
CA MET A 73 5.72 4.90 -12.20
C MET A 73 5.68 3.42 -12.57
N ALA A 74 5.65 3.10 -13.86
CA ALA A 74 5.63 1.73 -14.36
C ALA A 74 6.88 0.94 -13.92
N LYS A 75 8.06 1.57 -13.98
CA LYS A 75 9.32 1.00 -13.49
C LYS A 75 9.21 0.63 -12.01
N VAL A 76 8.81 1.56 -11.17
CA VAL A 76 8.68 1.32 -9.72
C VAL A 76 7.72 0.18 -9.44
N ILE A 77 6.51 0.23 -10.01
CA ILE A 77 5.49 -0.80 -9.80
C ILE A 77 6.00 -2.18 -10.25
N SER A 78 6.73 -2.27 -11.36
CA SER A 78 7.27 -3.53 -11.88
C SER A 78 8.33 -4.19 -10.98
N GLU A 79 8.96 -3.42 -10.09
CA GLU A 79 10.07 -3.85 -9.24
C GLU A 79 9.66 -4.12 -7.78
N ILE A 80 8.57 -3.53 -7.29
CA ILE A 80 8.10 -3.73 -5.91
C ILE A 80 7.85 -5.22 -5.63
N GLY A 81 8.55 -5.75 -4.62
CA GLY A 81 8.37 -7.13 -4.15
C GLY A 81 8.96 -8.22 -5.08
N LYS A 82 9.54 -7.84 -6.22
CA LYS A 82 10.02 -8.77 -7.26
C LYS A 82 11.08 -9.74 -6.75
N GLU A 83 11.92 -9.32 -5.81
CA GLU A 83 12.99 -10.14 -5.21
C GLU A 83 12.47 -11.44 -4.58
N LYS A 84 11.32 -11.40 -3.89
CA LYS A 84 10.75 -12.60 -3.22
C LYS A 84 9.55 -13.20 -3.94
N ALA A 85 8.70 -12.36 -4.53
CA ALA A 85 7.50 -12.85 -5.22
C ALA A 85 7.80 -13.30 -6.66
N HIS A 86 8.96 -12.95 -7.22
CA HIS A 86 9.34 -13.18 -8.62
C HIS A 86 8.39 -12.52 -9.63
N THR A 87 7.60 -11.55 -9.18
CA THR A 87 6.66 -10.75 -9.98
C THR A 87 6.41 -9.43 -9.26
N ALA A 88 5.86 -8.45 -9.98
CA ALA A 88 5.30 -7.22 -9.42
C ALA A 88 4.09 -7.50 -8.50
N PRO A 89 3.57 -6.49 -7.76
CA PRO A 89 2.45 -6.67 -6.83
C PRO A 89 1.21 -7.30 -7.45
N ALA A 90 0.63 -8.31 -6.79
CA ALA A 90 -0.64 -8.88 -7.20
C ALA A 90 -1.77 -7.85 -7.09
N ILE A 91 -1.68 -6.98 -6.09
CA ILE A 91 -2.59 -5.86 -5.82
C ILE A 91 -1.74 -4.65 -5.44
N ILE A 92 -2.06 -3.48 -5.98
CA ILE A 92 -1.48 -2.21 -5.58
C ILE A 92 -2.55 -1.13 -5.47
N GLY A 93 -2.70 -0.54 -4.29
CA GLY A 93 -3.47 0.69 -4.11
C GLY A 93 -2.64 1.89 -4.54
N VAL A 94 -3.26 2.88 -5.16
CA VAL A 94 -2.59 4.11 -5.58
C VAL A 94 -3.40 5.34 -5.19
N SER A 95 -2.73 6.47 -5.05
CA SER A 95 -3.36 7.78 -4.80
C SER A 95 -2.73 8.86 -5.66
N GLU A 96 -3.39 10.02 -5.68
CA GLU A 96 -3.02 11.18 -6.51
C GLU A 96 -3.10 10.90 -8.00
N ILE A 97 -4.24 10.34 -8.35
CA ILE A 97 -4.64 10.02 -9.72
C ILE A 97 -5.66 11.04 -10.16
N GLU A 98 -5.53 11.57 -11.37
CA GLU A 98 -6.52 12.49 -11.93
C GLU A 98 -7.81 11.79 -12.36
N ASN A 99 -7.67 10.72 -13.14
CA ASN A 99 -8.79 10.07 -13.79
C ASN A 99 -8.47 8.61 -14.14
N LYS A 100 -9.44 7.88 -14.70
CA LYS A 100 -9.23 6.49 -15.10
C LYS A 100 -8.24 6.35 -16.28
N GLN A 101 -8.23 7.30 -17.23
CA GLN A 101 -7.41 7.20 -18.43
C GLN A 101 -5.91 7.18 -18.10
N VAL A 102 -5.45 8.00 -17.16
CA VAL A 102 -4.03 7.99 -16.74
C VAL A 102 -3.60 6.63 -16.16
N LEU A 103 -4.52 5.90 -15.52
CA LEU A 103 -4.25 4.55 -15.03
C LEU A 103 -4.23 3.52 -16.16
N GLU A 104 -5.11 3.66 -17.15
CA GLU A 104 -5.08 2.82 -18.34
C GLU A 104 -3.76 3.00 -19.09
N ASP A 105 -3.31 4.24 -19.31
CA ASP A 105 -2.02 4.52 -19.93
C ASP A 105 -0.85 3.91 -19.13
N LEU A 106 -0.91 4.01 -17.79
CA LEU A 106 0.10 3.44 -16.90
C LEU A 106 0.18 1.91 -17.02
N VAL A 107 -0.95 1.20 -16.96
CA VAL A 107 -0.93 -0.28 -17.02
C VAL A 107 -0.58 -0.81 -18.41
N HIS A 108 -0.76 0.00 -19.46
CA HIS A 108 -0.36 -0.33 -20.83
C HIS A 108 1.10 0.03 -21.16
N ASN A 109 1.82 0.73 -20.26
CA ASN A 109 3.26 0.95 -20.41
C ASN A 109 4.01 -0.39 -20.61
N GLU A 110 5.06 -0.37 -21.45
CA GLU A 110 5.87 -1.54 -21.80
C GLU A 110 6.35 -2.38 -20.60
N LYS A 111 6.63 -1.74 -19.47
CA LYS A 111 7.10 -2.40 -18.24
C LYS A 111 5.99 -3.14 -17.48
N LEU A 112 4.72 -2.81 -17.71
CA LEU A 112 3.57 -3.37 -17.00
C LEU A 112 2.62 -4.18 -17.90
N LYS A 113 2.55 -3.90 -19.21
CA LYS A 113 1.53 -4.48 -20.10
C LYS A 113 1.44 -6.01 -20.07
N LYS A 114 2.58 -6.70 -19.93
CA LYS A 114 2.65 -8.18 -19.85
C LYS A 114 2.09 -8.76 -18.55
N LEU A 115 1.87 -7.93 -17.53
CA LEU A 115 1.33 -8.34 -16.24
C LEU A 115 -0.21 -8.26 -16.22
N HIS A 116 -0.82 -7.66 -17.26
CA HIS A 116 -2.26 -7.57 -17.46
C HIS A 116 -3.00 -7.09 -16.20
N TYR A 117 -2.59 -5.91 -15.70
CA TYR A 117 -3.30 -5.25 -14.62
C TYR A 117 -4.73 -4.88 -15.05
N GLY A 118 -5.69 -5.01 -14.14
CA GLY A 118 -6.99 -4.35 -14.21
C GLY A 118 -7.00 -3.12 -13.32
N VAL A 119 -7.91 -2.19 -13.63
CA VAL A 119 -8.08 -0.90 -12.95
C VAL A 119 -9.45 -0.86 -12.27
N ILE A 120 -9.50 -0.46 -11.00
CA ILE A 120 -10.73 -0.06 -10.29
C ILE A 120 -10.53 1.39 -9.84
N HIS A 121 -11.32 2.29 -10.39
CA HIS A 121 -11.27 3.73 -10.18
C HIS A 121 -12.69 4.30 -10.14
N TYR A 122 -12.90 5.31 -9.30
CA TYR A 122 -14.11 6.12 -9.25
C TYR A 122 -13.70 7.56 -8.97
N ASP A 123 -14.37 8.49 -9.63
CA ASP A 123 -14.14 9.91 -9.38
C ASP A 123 -14.68 10.28 -8.00
N SER A 124 -13.91 11.02 -7.21
CA SER A 124 -14.35 11.54 -5.91
C SER A 124 -14.83 12.99 -5.99
N PRO A 125 -15.50 13.49 -4.94
CA PRO A 125 -15.91 14.88 -4.87
C PRO A 125 -14.73 15.89 -4.82
N ASP A 126 -13.48 15.45 -4.64
CA ASP A 126 -12.34 16.36 -4.53
C ASP A 126 -12.29 17.33 -5.72
N ALA A 127 -12.30 18.62 -5.42
CA ALA A 127 -12.39 19.67 -6.43
C ALA A 127 -11.16 19.72 -7.34
N ARG A 128 -10.04 19.11 -6.95
CA ARG A 128 -8.81 19.01 -7.76
C ARG A 128 -8.80 17.77 -8.66
N GLY A 129 -9.80 16.89 -8.55
CA GLY A 129 -9.81 15.62 -9.28
C GLY A 129 -8.77 14.63 -8.78
N ILE A 130 -8.38 14.66 -7.51
CA ILE A 130 -7.38 13.73 -6.96
C ILE A 130 -8.09 12.54 -6.35
N ASP A 131 -7.84 11.35 -6.88
CA ASP A 131 -8.51 10.13 -6.48
C ASP A 131 -7.56 9.04 -5.94
N VAL A 132 -8.19 7.97 -5.46
CA VAL A 132 -7.54 6.69 -5.12
C VAL A 132 -8.03 5.60 -6.06
N ALA A 133 -7.18 4.61 -6.30
CA ALA A 133 -7.51 3.48 -7.17
C ALA A 133 -6.89 2.18 -6.68
N LEU A 134 -7.36 1.08 -7.26
CA LEU A 134 -6.73 -0.24 -7.10
C LEU A 134 -6.34 -0.79 -8.47
N LEU A 135 -5.04 -1.10 -8.64
CA LEU A 135 -4.56 -1.90 -9.75
C LEU A 135 -4.32 -3.33 -9.28
N TYR A 136 -4.71 -4.31 -10.08
CA TYR A 136 -4.56 -5.72 -9.71
C TYR A 136 -4.16 -6.59 -10.90
N GLN A 137 -3.24 -7.54 -10.71
CA GLN A 137 -2.94 -8.51 -11.76
C GLN A 137 -4.10 -9.49 -11.90
N LYS A 138 -4.75 -9.49 -13.07
CA LYS A 138 -5.95 -10.31 -13.34
C LYS A 138 -5.76 -11.80 -13.13
N ARG A 139 -4.53 -12.31 -13.21
CA ARG A 139 -4.20 -13.73 -12.97
C ARG A 139 -4.22 -14.14 -11.50
N TYR A 140 -4.10 -13.18 -10.57
CA TYR A 140 -4.04 -13.46 -9.13
C TYR A 140 -5.25 -12.94 -8.39
N PHE A 141 -5.80 -11.79 -8.79
CA PHE A 141 -6.94 -11.19 -8.10
C PHE A 141 -8.15 -11.07 -9.02
N LYS A 142 -9.30 -11.54 -8.53
CA LYS A 142 -10.60 -11.45 -9.21
C LYS A 142 -11.55 -10.61 -8.34
N PRO A 143 -11.75 -9.32 -8.68
CA PRO A 143 -12.73 -8.49 -7.98
C PRO A 143 -14.13 -9.09 -8.07
N ILE A 144 -14.86 -9.05 -6.96
CA ILE A 144 -16.27 -9.44 -6.84
C ILE A 144 -17.13 -8.17 -6.73
N SER A 145 -16.72 -7.22 -5.90
CA SER A 145 -17.43 -5.95 -5.74
C SER A 145 -16.47 -4.83 -5.37
N SER A 146 -16.85 -3.60 -5.73
CA SER A 146 -16.14 -2.38 -5.34
C SER A 146 -17.12 -1.25 -5.12
N LYS A 147 -16.81 -0.38 -4.15
CA LYS A 147 -17.57 0.85 -3.90
C LYS A 147 -16.73 1.87 -3.16
N THR A 148 -17.09 3.14 -3.29
CA THR A 148 -16.49 4.24 -2.54
C THR A 148 -17.33 4.63 -1.33
N TYR A 149 -16.67 5.28 -0.39
CA TYR A 149 -17.27 5.86 0.81
C TYR A 149 -16.83 7.31 0.93
N GLU A 150 -17.81 8.21 0.86
CA GLU A 150 -17.58 9.65 0.96
C GLU A 150 -17.15 10.06 2.38
N LEU A 151 -16.04 10.80 2.46
CA LEU A 151 -15.61 11.44 3.69
C LEU A 151 -16.28 12.81 3.85
N LYS A 152 -17.33 12.85 4.66
CA LYS A 152 -18.08 14.09 4.93
C LYS A 152 -17.33 15.01 5.89
N LEU A 153 -16.76 16.08 5.36
CA LEU A 153 -16.12 17.15 6.13
C LEU A 153 -16.88 18.48 6.01
N ARG A 154 -16.59 19.39 6.93
CA ARG A 154 -17.04 20.79 6.87
C ARG A 154 -15.83 21.72 6.94
N GLY A 155 -15.88 22.79 6.15
CA GLY A 155 -14.90 23.87 6.15
C GLY A 155 -14.99 24.70 7.43
N THR A 156 -14.08 25.65 7.57
CA THR A 156 -14.08 26.60 8.71
C THR A 156 -15.28 27.54 8.69
N ASP A 157 -15.89 27.73 7.53
CA ASP A 157 -17.14 28.46 7.30
C ASP A 157 -18.40 27.62 7.54
N GLY A 158 -18.23 26.36 7.98
CA GLY A 158 -19.31 25.42 8.23
C GLY A 158 -19.89 24.75 6.99
N LYS A 159 -19.47 25.12 5.77
CA LYS A 159 -19.98 24.53 4.52
C LYS A 159 -19.39 23.13 4.27
N PRO A 160 -20.06 22.25 3.51
CA PRO A 160 -19.47 20.98 3.09
C PRO A 160 -18.10 21.21 2.44
N TYR A 161 -17.11 20.43 2.87
CA TYR A 161 -15.76 20.47 2.29
C TYR A 161 -15.52 19.18 1.53
N ALA A 162 -15.47 19.30 0.20
CA ALA A 162 -15.23 18.19 -0.70
C ALA A 162 -13.79 17.67 -0.55
N THR A 163 -13.66 16.35 -0.49
CA THR A 163 -12.39 15.65 -0.33
C THR A 163 -12.51 14.25 -0.92
N ARG A 164 -11.37 13.56 -0.97
CA ARG A 164 -11.22 12.19 -1.45
C ARG A 164 -12.06 11.19 -0.68
N ASP A 165 -12.59 10.23 -1.44
CA ASP A 165 -13.30 9.05 -0.94
C ASP A 165 -12.32 7.97 -0.46
N GLN A 166 -12.85 6.99 0.29
CA GLN A 166 -12.17 5.71 0.54
C GLN A 166 -12.75 4.62 -0.34
N LEU A 167 -11.88 3.85 -1.00
CA LEU A 167 -12.29 2.77 -1.90
C LEU A 167 -12.23 1.42 -1.18
N LEU A 168 -13.36 0.70 -1.13
CA LEU A 168 -13.43 -0.71 -0.71
C LEU A 168 -13.51 -1.60 -1.95
N VAL A 169 -12.65 -2.61 -2.03
CA VAL A 169 -12.71 -3.67 -3.04
C VAL A 169 -12.71 -5.03 -2.34
N THR A 170 -13.67 -5.87 -2.69
CA THR A 170 -13.74 -7.27 -2.27
C THR A 170 -13.43 -8.16 -3.47
N GLY A 171 -12.60 -9.18 -3.29
CA GLY A 171 -12.30 -10.13 -4.37
C GLY A 171 -11.51 -11.35 -3.92
N MET A 172 -11.34 -12.30 -4.83
CA MET A 172 -10.56 -13.51 -4.61
C MET A 172 -9.10 -13.27 -4.95
N LEU A 173 -8.20 -13.35 -3.97
CA LEU A 173 -6.75 -13.44 -4.18
C LEU A 173 -6.36 -14.92 -4.21
N ASP A 174 -6.04 -15.40 -5.40
CA ASP A 174 -5.97 -16.82 -5.73
C ASP A 174 -7.29 -17.51 -5.35
N ASP A 175 -7.32 -18.26 -4.26
CA ASP A 175 -8.46 -19.02 -3.74
C ASP A 175 -9.02 -18.47 -2.41
N GLU A 176 -8.61 -17.26 -2.00
CA GLU A 176 -9.06 -16.66 -0.74
C GLU A 176 -9.74 -15.31 -0.92
N LEU A 177 -10.88 -15.13 -0.25
CA LEU A 177 -11.57 -13.86 -0.20
C LEU A 177 -10.76 -12.83 0.62
N ILE A 178 -10.45 -11.70 0.00
CA ILE A 178 -9.73 -10.57 0.58
C ILE A 178 -10.52 -9.29 0.34
N HIS A 179 -10.52 -8.41 1.35
CA HIS A 179 -11.03 -7.05 1.22
C HIS A 179 -9.87 -6.06 1.30
N VAL A 180 -9.90 -5.04 0.45
CA VAL A 180 -8.89 -4.01 0.38
C VAL A 180 -9.55 -2.64 0.55
N ILE A 181 -9.06 -1.84 1.49
CA ILE A 181 -9.48 -0.45 1.70
C ILE A 181 -8.32 0.46 1.29
N VAL A 182 -8.48 1.24 0.24
CA VAL A 182 -7.49 2.22 -0.24
C VAL A 182 -7.89 3.62 0.25
N ASN A 183 -6.93 4.33 0.83
CA ASN A 183 -7.13 5.60 1.50
C ASN A 183 -6.20 6.69 0.95
N HIS A 184 -6.68 7.93 0.95
CA HIS A 184 -5.84 9.12 0.87
C HIS A 184 -6.44 10.20 1.79
N TRP A 185 -5.96 10.26 3.04
CA TRP A 185 -6.57 11.09 4.07
C TRP A 185 -6.23 12.58 3.92
N PRO A 186 -7.01 13.50 4.51
CA PRO A 186 -6.73 14.93 4.46
C PRO A 186 -5.29 15.27 4.86
N SER A 187 -4.62 16.06 4.03
CA SER A 187 -3.23 16.49 4.26
C SER A 187 -3.09 17.32 5.54
N ARG A 188 -1.85 17.45 6.02
CA ARG A 188 -1.52 18.28 7.20
C ARG A 188 -1.55 19.80 6.92
N ARG A 189 -2.45 20.28 6.05
CA ARG A 189 -2.56 21.70 5.68
C ARG A 189 -2.90 22.54 6.90
N GLY A 190 -2.10 23.58 7.15
CA GLY A 190 -2.22 24.42 8.34
C GLY A 190 -1.68 23.79 9.63
N GLY A 191 -0.92 22.70 9.52
CA GLY A 191 -0.28 22.01 10.64
C GLY A 191 -1.04 20.76 11.09
N GLU A 192 -0.31 19.83 11.71
CA GLU A 192 -0.84 18.53 12.17
C GLU A 192 -2.03 18.73 13.11
N GLN A 193 -1.93 19.61 14.11
CA GLN A 193 -2.96 19.83 15.13
C GLN A 193 -4.27 20.37 14.54
N LYS A 194 -4.17 21.35 13.62
CA LYS A 194 -5.35 21.97 13.00
C LYS A 194 -6.11 20.99 12.09
N SER A 195 -5.37 20.13 11.39
CA SER A 195 -5.92 19.18 10.41
C SER A 195 -6.29 17.82 11.03
N ARG A 196 -5.84 17.52 12.26
CA ARG A 196 -6.07 16.26 12.97
C ARG A 196 -7.54 15.83 13.02
N PRO A 197 -8.53 16.69 13.32
CA PRO A 197 -9.93 16.26 13.38
C PRO A 197 -10.44 15.68 12.07
N SER A 198 -9.96 16.19 10.93
CA SER A 198 -10.33 15.67 9.61
C SER A 198 -9.76 14.27 9.35
N ARG A 199 -8.52 14.01 9.81
CA ARG A 199 -7.91 12.67 9.71
C ARG A 199 -8.51 11.68 10.70
N GLU A 200 -8.89 12.12 11.90
CA GLU A 200 -9.63 11.26 12.84
C GLU A 200 -11.02 10.87 12.30
N LYS A 201 -11.71 11.79 11.61
CA LYS A 201 -12.95 11.46 10.87
C LYS A 201 -12.70 10.47 9.73
N ALA A 202 -11.60 10.62 8.99
CA ALA A 202 -11.21 9.67 7.95
C ALA A 202 -10.95 8.27 8.54
N ALA A 203 -10.22 8.19 9.65
CA ALA A 203 -10.00 6.95 10.39
C ALA A 203 -11.32 6.33 10.89
N ALA A 204 -12.25 7.15 11.41
CA ALA A 204 -13.56 6.68 11.84
C ALA A 204 -14.38 6.11 10.67
N LEU A 205 -14.29 6.72 9.49
CA LEU A 205 -14.89 6.17 8.27
C LEU A 205 -14.27 4.82 7.91
N THR A 206 -12.94 4.68 7.96
CA THR A 206 -12.27 3.39 7.73
C THR A 206 -12.75 2.33 8.71
N LEU A 207 -12.88 2.67 10.00
CA LEU A 207 -13.41 1.76 11.01
C LEU A 207 -14.85 1.35 10.68
N LYS A 208 -15.71 2.29 10.28
CA LYS A 208 -17.08 1.99 9.85
C LYS A 208 -17.10 1.03 8.66
N ILE A 209 -16.24 1.21 7.67
CA ILE A 209 -16.13 0.29 6.51
C ILE A 209 -15.76 -1.11 6.98
N ILE A 210 -14.80 -1.23 7.90
CA ILE A 210 -14.40 -2.52 8.49
C ILE A 210 -15.58 -3.20 9.21
N GLU A 211 -16.32 -2.45 10.02
CA GLU A 211 -17.50 -2.97 10.71
C GLU A 211 -18.63 -3.35 9.75
N ASP A 212 -18.81 -2.62 8.65
CA ASP A 212 -19.76 -2.99 7.61
C ASP A 212 -19.37 -4.30 6.91
N VAL A 213 -18.09 -4.50 6.60
CA VAL A 213 -17.60 -5.77 6.03
C VAL A 213 -17.80 -6.93 7.02
N LYS A 214 -17.56 -6.71 8.32
CA LYS A 214 -17.75 -7.73 9.36
C LYS A 214 -19.20 -8.20 9.53
N LYS A 215 -20.19 -7.37 9.14
CA LYS A 215 -21.61 -7.77 9.17
C LYS A 215 -21.92 -8.88 8.16
N GLU A 216 -21.23 -8.88 7.03
CA GLU A 216 -21.43 -9.85 5.96
C GLU A 216 -20.45 -11.04 6.05
N TYR A 217 -19.22 -10.77 6.49
CA TYR A 217 -18.16 -11.76 6.55
C TYR A 217 -17.62 -11.91 7.98
N PRO A 218 -17.90 -13.02 8.67
CA PRO A 218 -17.32 -13.30 9.98
C PRO A 218 -15.78 -13.38 9.88
N ASN A 219 -15.08 -12.56 10.65
CA ASN A 219 -13.61 -12.52 10.72
C ASN A 219 -12.92 -12.27 9.35
N PRO A 220 -13.17 -11.12 8.70
CA PRO A 220 -12.72 -10.85 7.35
C PRO A 220 -11.22 -10.55 7.26
N LYS A 221 -10.58 -11.04 6.19
CA LYS A 221 -9.20 -10.66 5.82
C LYS A 221 -9.22 -9.30 5.13
N ILE A 222 -9.00 -8.24 5.89
CA ILE A 222 -8.99 -6.87 5.38
C ILE A 222 -7.57 -6.33 5.39
N ILE A 223 -7.16 -5.77 4.26
CA ILE A 223 -5.92 -5.02 4.09
C ILE A 223 -6.31 -3.55 3.98
N ILE A 224 -5.83 -2.73 4.90
CA ILE A 224 -6.04 -1.28 4.90
C ILE A 224 -4.75 -0.64 4.42
N MET A 225 -4.80 0.16 3.37
CA MET A 225 -3.63 0.81 2.80
C MET A 225 -3.93 2.24 2.38
N GLY A 226 -2.89 3.07 2.30
CA GLY A 226 -3.05 4.44 1.84
C GLY A 226 -1.94 5.39 2.27
N ASP A 227 -1.99 6.58 1.70
CA ASP A 227 -1.36 7.77 2.27
C ASP A 227 -2.32 8.31 3.34
N LEU A 228 -2.00 8.00 4.59
CA LEU A 228 -2.84 8.34 5.72
C LEU A 228 -2.56 9.76 6.24
N ASN A 229 -1.54 10.46 5.71
CA ASN A 229 -1.09 11.76 6.21
C ASN A 229 -0.87 11.81 7.75
N ASP A 230 -0.69 10.64 8.36
CA ASP A 230 -0.42 10.42 9.77
C ASP A 230 0.60 9.31 9.95
N ASP A 231 1.46 9.46 10.94
CA ASP A 231 2.44 8.46 11.35
C ASP A 231 1.75 7.35 12.17
N PRO A 232 2.34 6.15 12.30
CA PRO A 232 1.71 5.02 13.01
C PRO A 232 1.33 5.28 14.47
N ILE A 233 1.88 6.33 15.08
CA ILE A 233 1.67 6.72 16.48
C ILE A 233 0.56 7.78 16.67
N ASN A 234 0.05 8.39 15.60
CA ASN A 234 -0.97 9.43 15.69
C ASN A 234 -2.31 8.87 16.21
N SER A 235 -3.16 9.75 16.73
CA SER A 235 -4.44 9.40 17.37
C SER A 235 -5.42 8.70 16.43
N SER A 236 -5.47 9.11 15.17
CA SER A 236 -6.25 8.44 14.11
C SER A 236 -5.93 6.93 14.03
N LEU A 237 -4.66 6.54 14.14
CA LEU A 237 -4.24 5.13 14.09
C LEU A 237 -4.35 4.43 15.46
N ARG A 238 -3.93 5.10 16.54
CA ARG A 238 -3.81 4.46 17.87
C ARG A 238 -5.08 4.50 18.69
N LYS A 239 -5.83 5.61 18.62
CA LYS A 239 -7.04 5.84 19.41
C LYS A 239 -8.31 5.53 18.64
N ILE A 240 -8.38 5.83 17.34
CA ILE A 240 -9.58 5.58 16.53
C ILE A 240 -9.55 4.19 15.91
N LEU A 241 -8.52 3.84 15.13
CA LEU A 241 -8.40 2.49 14.56
C LEU A 241 -7.92 1.42 15.55
N HIS A 242 -7.51 1.81 16.76
CA HIS A 242 -7.03 0.90 17.81
C HIS A 242 -5.89 -0.05 17.38
N THR A 243 -5.05 0.38 16.44
CA THR A 243 -4.01 -0.46 15.83
C THR A 243 -2.98 -0.96 16.86
N LYS A 244 -2.48 -2.18 16.65
CA LYS A 244 -1.48 -2.82 17.50
C LYS A 244 -0.12 -2.86 16.80
N ALA A 245 0.93 -2.55 17.56
CA ALA A 245 2.31 -2.51 17.07
C ALA A 245 2.98 -3.89 17.06
N LYS A 246 2.54 -4.81 17.93
CA LYS A 246 3.07 -6.18 18.01
C LYS A 246 2.00 -7.18 17.60
N LYS A 247 2.39 -8.24 16.87
CA LYS A 247 1.48 -9.32 16.47
C LYS A 247 0.84 -10.03 17.67
N SER A 248 1.56 -10.15 18.79
CA SER A 248 1.09 -10.77 20.04
C SER A 248 -0.08 -10.03 20.68
N ASP A 249 -0.22 -8.73 20.41
CA ASP A 249 -1.22 -7.87 21.07
C ASP A 249 -2.52 -7.78 20.26
N VAL A 250 -2.55 -8.43 19.09
CA VAL A 250 -3.67 -8.45 18.17
C VAL A 250 -4.63 -9.55 18.60
N LYS A 251 -5.73 -9.15 19.22
CA LYS A 251 -6.86 -10.03 19.54
C LYS A 251 -7.75 -10.23 18.32
N ASP A 252 -8.69 -11.16 18.42
CA ASP A 252 -9.71 -11.38 17.39
C ASP A 252 -10.48 -10.09 17.09
N GLY A 253 -10.67 -9.82 15.79
CA GLY A 253 -11.26 -8.57 15.31
C GLY A 253 -10.33 -7.34 15.34
N GLY A 254 -9.11 -7.49 15.86
CA GLY A 254 -8.12 -6.41 15.97
C GLY A 254 -7.36 -6.11 14.68
N ILE A 255 -6.65 -4.98 14.67
CA ILE A 255 -5.86 -4.50 13.52
C ILE A 255 -4.38 -4.46 13.89
N TYR A 256 -3.54 -5.12 13.10
CA TYR A 256 -2.09 -5.07 13.20
C TYR A 256 -1.53 -4.02 12.24
N ASN A 257 -0.68 -3.15 12.75
CA ASN A 257 0.05 -2.17 11.94
C ASN A 257 1.56 -2.47 11.98
N PRO A 258 2.09 -3.19 10.96
CA PRO A 258 3.52 -3.53 10.87
C PRO A 258 4.44 -2.32 10.69
N MET A 259 3.90 -1.15 10.33
CA MET A 259 4.67 0.06 10.08
C MET A 259 5.18 0.71 11.38
N ASN A 260 4.60 0.37 12.54
CA ASN A 260 5.05 0.85 13.85
C ASN A 260 6.53 0.57 14.13
N ASP A 261 7.02 -0.63 13.80
CA ASP A 261 8.42 -1.01 14.03
C ASP A 261 9.37 -0.21 13.14
N MET A 262 8.97 0.01 11.88
CA MET A 262 9.73 0.81 10.91
C MET A 262 9.84 2.26 11.35
N PHE A 263 8.71 2.86 11.77
CA PHE A 263 8.69 4.22 12.29
C PHE A 263 9.58 4.37 13.53
N ARG A 264 9.49 3.43 14.49
CA ARG A 264 10.36 3.43 15.68
C ARG A 264 11.85 3.37 15.32
N ARG A 265 12.20 2.72 14.21
CA ARG A 265 13.57 2.63 13.69
C ARG A 265 13.99 3.83 12.85
N GLY A 266 13.16 4.86 12.74
CA GLY A 266 13.44 6.07 11.96
C GLY A 266 13.26 5.91 10.45
N LEU A 267 12.56 4.86 9.99
CA LEU A 267 12.22 4.73 8.57
C LEU A 267 11.01 5.61 8.24
N SER A 268 11.02 6.16 7.02
CA SER A 268 10.01 7.08 6.51
C SER A 268 9.67 6.77 5.07
N THR A 269 8.51 7.26 4.63
CA THR A 269 8.08 7.21 3.23
C THR A 269 8.21 8.56 2.54
N LEU A 270 8.30 9.66 3.30
CA LEU A 270 8.46 11.00 2.74
C LEU A 270 9.23 11.93 3.69
N GLY A 271 9.62 13.09 3.17
CA GLY A 271 10.25 14.17 3.93
C GLY A 271 9.60 15.53 3.61
N TYR A 272 9.26 16.29 4.66
CA TYR A 272 8.72 17.64 4.54
C TYR A 272 9.24 18.55 5.66
N ARG A 273 9.85 19.68 5.29
CA ARG A 273 10.42 20.68 6.21
C ARG A 273 11.28 20.04 7.31
N ASP A 274 12.24 19.21 6.91
CA ASP A 274 13.18 18.52 7.80
C ASP A 274 12.54 17.51 8.76
N ASN A 275 11.25 17.23 8.62
CA ASN A 275 10.58 16.12 9.26
C ASN A 275 10.47 14.95 8.28
N ILE A 276 10.90 13.78 8.73
CA ILE A 276 10.67 12.52 8.03
C ILE A 276 9.41 11.86 8.59
N ASN A 277 8.52 11.43 7.70
CA ASN A 277 7.21 10.91 8.07
C ASN A 277 6.94 9.54 7.44
N LEU A 278 6.11 8.73 8.10
CA LEU A 278 5.68 7.42 7.60
C LEU A 278 4.17 7.43 7.38
N PHE A 279 3.72 8.21 6.39
CA PHE A 279 2.30 8.40 6.09
C PHE A 279 1.72 7.26 5.26
N ASP A 280 2.52 6.70 4.35
CA ASP A 280 2.14 5.57 3.54
C ASP A 280 2.21 4.30 4.39
N GLN A 281 1.06 3.67 4.61
CA GLN A 281 0.97 2.54 5.52
C GLN A 281 0.13 1.41 4.96
N ILE A 282 0.48 0.17 5.33
CA ILE A 282 -0.35 -1.01 5.10
C ILE A 282 -0.57 -1.71 6.44
N MET A 283 -1.82 -1.97 6.77
CA MET A 283 -2.28 -2.63 7.99
C MET A 283 -3.17 -3.81 7.64
N VAL A 284 -3.32 -4.75 8.55
CA VAL A 284 -4.12 -5.96 8.32
C VAL A 284 -4.96 -6.34 9.53
N THR A 285 -6.14 -6.91 9.32
CA THR A 285 -6.95 -7.49 10.40
C THR A 285 -6.37 -8.81 10.92
N SER A 286 -6.79 -9.21 12.13
CA SER A 286 -6.29 -10.41 12.83
C SER A 286 -6.27 -11.71 12.00
N PRO A 287 -7.19 -12.00 11.05
CA PRO A 287 -7.11 -13.19 10.19
C PRO A 287 -5.85 -13.30 9.34
N LEU A 288 -5.21 -12.18 9.02
CA LEU A 288 -3.95 -12.14 8.27
C LEU A 288 -2.73 -12.19 9.19
N VAL A 289 -2.91 -12.26 10.51
CA VAL A 289 -1.84 -12.30 11.50
C VAL A 289 -1.64 -13.73 11.99
N THR A 290 -0.37 -14.12 12.19
CA THR A 290 0.00 -15.40 12.80
C THR A 290 1.19 -15.20 13.72
N THR A 291 1.12 -15.79 14.92
CA THR A 291 2.23 -15.91 15.88
C THR A 291 2.79 -17.32 15.93
N LYS A 292 2.04 -18.31 15.41
CA LYS A 292 2.38 -19.74 15.40
C LYS A 292 3.05 -20.20 14.10
N LYS A 293 3.28 -19.28 13.16
CA LYS A 293 3.80 -19.57 11.79
C LYS A 293 2.92 -20.56 11.01
N ASP A 294 1.63 -20.59 11.30
CA ASP A 294 0.63 -21.28 10.47
C ASP A 294 0.36 -20.43 9.22
N PHE A 295 0.65 -21.00 8.05
CA PHE A 295 0.45 -20.42 6.73
C PHE A 295 -0.51 -21.26 5.86
N SER A 296 -1.38 -22.06 6.47
CA SER A 296 -2.45 -22.79 5.77
C SER A 296 -3.37 -21.89 4.94
N THR A 297 -3.46 -20.62 5.34
CA THR A 297 -4.09 -19.53 4.59
C THR A 297 -3.13 -18.36 4.44
N TYR A 298 -3.46 -17.35 3.64
CA TYR A 298 -2.62 -16.15 3.55
C TYR A 298 -2.42 -15.49 4.90
N LYS A 299 -1.15 -15.28 5.26
CA LYS A 299 -0.74 -14.47 6.42
C LYS A 299 0.33 -13.47 6.03
N LEU A 300 0.33 -12.34 6.73
CA LEU A 300 1.39 -11.35 6.66
C LEU A 300 2.72 -11.95 7.12
N TYR A 301 3.62 -12.12 6.16
CA TYR A 301 4.99 -12.56 6.39
C TYR A 301 5.89 -11.40 6.78
N LYS A 302 5.92 -10.36 5.94
CA LYS A 302 6.82 -9.20 6.12
C LYS A 302 6.19 -7.96 5.49
N ALA A 303 6.42 -6.80 6.09
CA ALA A 303 6.19 -5.50 5.50
C ALA A 303 7.53 -4.83 5.18
N ASN A 304 7.57 -3.90 4.22
CA ASN A 304 8.75 -3.10 3.93
C ASN A 304 8.39 -1.79 3.20
N ILE A 305 9.36 -0.88 3.14
CA ILE A 305 9.35 0.31 2.29
C ILE A 305 10.24 0.02 1.08
N PHE A 306 9.76 0.30 -0.13
CA PHE A 306 10.53 0.14 -1.35
C PHE A 306 11.30 1.42 -1.65
N ASN A 307 12.60 1.43 -1.35
CA ASN A 307 13.45 2.62 -1.45
C ASN A 307 14.81 2.32 -2.13
N PRO A 308 14.84 1.76 -3.35
CA PRO A 308 16.10 1.62 -4.08
C PRO A 308 16.74 2.98 -4.33
N ARG A 309 18.08 3.01 -4.49
CA ARG A 309 18.88 4.25 -4.57
C ARG A 309 18.43 5.24 -5.66
N TYR A 310 17.75 4.78 -6.71
CA TYR A 310 17.27 5.64 -7.79
C TYR A 310 16.00 6.44 -7.41
N LEU A 311 15.30 6.05 -6.35
CA LEU A 311 14.15 6.78 -5.81
C LEU A 311 14.55 7.90 -4.84
N THR A 312 15.84 8.06 -4.56
CA THR A 312 16.32 9.04 -3.59
C THR A 312 17.09 10.16 -4.28
N GLN A 313 16.74 11.41 -3.95
CA GLN A 313 17.47 12.59 -4.40
C GLN A 313 18.90 12.55 -3.85
N LYS A 314 19.89 12.64 -4.75
CA LYS A 314 21.31 12.42 -4.40
C LYS A 314 22.05 13.71 -4.01
N THR A 315 21.57 14.86 -4.45
CA THR A 315 22.24 16.15 -4.34
C THR A 315 21.27 17.29 -4.03
N GLY A 316 21.79 18.45 -3.65
CA GLY A 316 21.01 19.66 -3.38
C GLY A 316 20.31 19.65 -2.02
N ARG A 317 19.45 20.65 -1.81
CA ARG A 317 18.75 20.89 -0.53
C ARG A 317 17.91 19.69 -0.06
N TYR A 318 17.37 18.91 -0.99
CA TYR A 318 16.50 17.75 -0.70
C TYR A 318 17.26 16.42 -0.73
N LYS A 319 18.61 16.42 -0.62
CA LYS A 319 19.39 15.18 -0.58
C LYS A 319 18.87 14.23 0.50
N GLY A 320 18.64 12.98 0.13
CA GLY A 320 18.10 11.93 1.02
C GLY A 320 16.58 11.80 1.00
N TYR A 321 15.85 12.72 0.37
CA TYR A 321 14.40 12.67 0.25
C TYR A 321 14.00 11.83 -0.98
N PRO A 322 12.75 11.36 -1.07
CA PRO A 322 12.25 10.80 -2.32
C PRO A 322 12.47 11.76 -3.49
N PHE A 323 12.90 11.20 -4.62
CA PHE A 323 13.13 11.95 -5.85
C PHE A 323 11.78 12.25 -6.50
N ARG A 324 11.18 13.36 -6.07
CA ARG A 324 9.87 13.86 -6.52
C ARG A 324 9.81 14.14 -8.00
N SER A 325 8.66 13.94 -8.62
CA SER A 325 8.34 14.27 -10.00
C SER A 325 8.33 15.77 -10.26
N TRP A 326 7.78 16.57 -9.33
CA TRP A 326 7.50 17.99 -9.61
C TRP A 326 8.34 18.91 -8.72
N GLY A 327 8.88 19.98 -9.30
CA GLY A 327 9.67 20.95 -8.55
C GLY A 327 10.02 22.18 -9.37
N GLY A 328 9.92 23.37 -8.75
CA GLY A 328 10.25 24.63 -9.42
C GLY A 328 9.36 24.95 -10.64
N GLY A 329 8.13 24.42 -10.67
CA GLY A 329 7.19 24.61 -11.79
C GLY A 329 7.48 23.75 -13.03
N ASP A 330 8.34 22.75 -12.94
CA ASP A 330 8.65 21.82 -14.04
C ASP A 330 8.73 20.37 -13.55
N PHE A 331 8.81 19.43 -14.50
CA PHE A 331 9.11 18.03 -14.22
C PHE A 331 10.60 17.86 -13.97
N THR A 332 10.95 17.22 -12.87
CA THR A 332 12.35 17.05 -12.43
C THR A 332 13.03 15.84 -13.08
N GLY A 333 12.27 14.97 -13.75
CA GLY A 333 12.72 13.63 -14.12
C GLY A 333 12.56 12.58 -13.02
N GLY A 334 11.99 12.95 -11.87
CA GLY A 334 11.79 12.08 -10.72
C GLY A 334 10.55 11.18 -10.78
N TYR A 335 10.26 10.53 -9.66
CA TYR A 335 9.27 9.47 -9.50
C TYR A 335 8.09 9.96 -8.65
N SER A 336 8.28 10.07 -7.35
CA SER A 336 7.26 10.49 -6.40
C SER A 336 7.96 11.12 -5.20
N ASP A 337 7.32 12.08 -4.54
CA ASP A 337 7.75 12.58 -3.24
C ASP A 337 7.46 11.58 -2.09
N HIS A 338 6.96 10.39 -2.42
CA HIS A 338 6.75 9.25 -1.54
C HIS A 338 7.56 8.01 -1.99
N TYR A 339 8.02 7.20 -1.03
CA TYR A 339 8.45 5.82 -1.25
C TYR A 339 7.24 4.86 -1.16
N PRO A 340 7.09 3.89 -2.08
CA PRO A 340 6.06 2.87 -1.95
C PRO A 340 6.24 2.01 -0.71
N VAL A 341 5.12 1.51 -0.17
CA VAL A 341 5.11 0.50 0.90
C VAL A 341 4.50 -0.79 0.41
N TYR A 342 4.93 -1.92 0.95
CA TYR A 342 4.42 -3.21 0.53
C TYR A 342 4.52 -4.27 1.62
N ILE A 343 3.67 -5.28 1.49
CA ILE A 343 3.67 -6.49 2.30
C ILE A 343 3.82 -7.73 1.43
N TYR A 344 4.43 -8.75 2.00
CA TYR A 344 4.38 -10.12 1.50
C TYR A 344 3.34 -10.90 2.30
N LEU A 345 2.39 -11.49 1.58
CA LEU A 345 1.50 -12.52 2.10
C LEU A 345 2.07 -13.89 1.72
N LEU A 346 2.21 -14.78 2.70
CA LEU A 346 2.62 -16.17 2.51
C LEU A 346 1.42 -17.10 2.70
N LYS A 347 1.34 -18.12 1.87
CA LYS A 347 0.44 -19.27 2.00
C LYS A 347 1.20 -20.54 1.62
N GLU A 348 1.07 -21.59 2.40
CA GLU A 348 1.65 -22.90 2.09
C GLU A 348 0.93 -23.49 0.86
N LYS A 349 1.69 -23.95 -0.13
CA LYS A 349 1.14 -24.70 -1.26
C LYS A 349 0.68 -26.05 -0.72
N LYS A 350 -0.59 -26.38 -0.98
CA LYS A 350 -1.11 -27.72 -0.78
C LYS A 350 -0.47 -28.68 -1.77
#